data_AF-A0A536JMK3-F1
#
_entry.id   AF-A0A536JMK3-F1
#
_cell.length_a   1.000
_cell.length_b   1.000
_cell.length_c   1.000
_cell.angle_alpha   90.00
_cell.angle_beta   90.00
_cell.angle_gamma   90.00
#
_symmetry.space_group_name_H-M   'P 1'
#
loop_
_entity.id
_entity.type
_entity.pdbx_description
1 polymer ?
#
loop_
_entity_poly.entity_id
_entity_poly.type
_entity_poly.pdbx_seq_one_letter_code
_entity_poly.pdbx_strand_id
1 'polypeptide(L)'
;MPRLITPTATVVVAGGDGTIAWVVRQLVDTKHPLGIISMGTFNNFARSLHLPTTVDAAIRVVRQGKPHPITLGRVNGTVFLEAAAIGLFGATIAAGDAAKDRAFGAFATAARKMLTAKRFRYELTGDLTGGGSAMSLVFANTKSIGSQMPLSDKTPEDPYLELSIHAGASRTDIVKRVLARAVLAKEGEAGLGQMFRFRKIQVTTKPRARIYADNFRLGLTPASITAELSALKIILPR
;
A
#
# COMPACT_ATOMS: atom_id res chain seq x y z
N MET A 1 22.44 22.02 5.62
CA MET A 1 23.23 20.80 5.33
C MET A 1 23.64 20.84 3.86
N PRO A 2 24.92 20.66 3.51
CA PRO A 2 25.31 20.50 2.11
C PRO A 2 24.57 19.30 1.53
N ARG A 3 23.97 19.47 0.35
CA ARG A 3 23.35 18.35 -0.36
C ARG A 3 24.46 17.39 -0.77
N LEU A 4 24.56 16.26 -0.07
CA LEU A 4 25.47 15.14 -0.39
C LEU A 4 25.16 14.49 -1.75
N ILE A 5 24.07 14.90 -2.40
CA ILE A 5 23.59 14.39 -3.68
C ILE A 5 23.47 15.59 -4.63
N THR A 6 24.18 15.54 -5.76
CA THR A 6 24.09 16.58 -6.78
C THR A 6 22.71 16.50 -7.46
N PRO A 7 22.11 17.62 -7.92
CA PRO A 7 20.78 17.63 -8.52
C PRO A 7 20.60 16.71 -9.74
N THR A 8 21.71 16.30 -10.36
CA THR A 8 21.76 15.45 -11.56
C THR A 8 22.17 14.01 -11.26
N ALA A 9 22.45 13.65 -10.00
CA ALA A 9 22.86 12.31 -9.64
C ALA A 9 21.71 11.30 -9.82
N THR A 10 22.05 10.13 -10.35
CA THR A 10 21.20 8.94 -10.21
C THR A 10 21.51 8.28 -8.88
N VAL A 11 20.48 8.08 -8.06
CA VAL A 11 20.61 7.32 -6.81
C VAL A 11 20.32 5.86 -7.11
N VAL A 12 21.08 4.95 -6.52
CA VAL A 12 20.82 3.51 -6.60
C VAL A 12 20.68 2.97 -5.19
N VAL A 13 19.59 2.26 -4.92
CA VAL A 13 19.38 1.54 -3.66
C VAL A 13 19.48 0.04 -3.88
N ALA A 14 20.25 -0.63 -3.04
CA ALA A 14 20.35 -2.08 -3.00
C ALA A 14 19.90 -2.59 -1.63
N GLY A 15 18.83 -3.38 -1.57
CA GLY A 15 18.25 -3.84 -0.31
C GLY A 15 16.84 -4.41 -0.44
N GLY A 16 16.21 -4.72 0.70
CA GLY A 16 14.81 -5.16 0.75
C GLY A 16 13.81 -4.00 0.81
N ASP A 17 12.51 -4.33 0.93
CA ASP A 17 11.41 -3.34 0.91
C ASP A 17 11.60 -2.23 1.96
N GLY A 18 12.07 -2.55 3.17
CA GLY A 18 12.32 -1.55 4.22
C GLY A 18 13.39 -0.53 3.83
N THR A 19 14.51 -0.98 3.25
CA THR A 19 15.59 -0.10 2.78
C THR A 19 15.13 0.75 1.60
N ILE A 20 14.44 0.13 0.64
CA ILE A 20 13.89 0.83 -0.52
C ILE A 20 12.88 1.90 -0.07
N ALA A 21 11.97 1.55 0.82
CA ALA A 21 10.95 2.45 1.34
C ALA A 21 11.55 3.60 2.16
N TRP A 22 12.67 3.37 2.86
CA TRP A 22 13.40 4.43 3.53
C TRP A 22 13.99 5.43 2.51
N VAL A 23 14.72 4.95 1.49
CA VAL A 23 15.32 5.81 0.45
C VAL A 23 14.26 6.59 -0.32
N VAL A 24 13.16 5.93 -0.72
CA VAL A 24 12.04 6.59 -1.42
C VAL A 24 11.47 7.74 -0.60
N ARG A 25 11.27 7.55 0.72
CA ARG A 25 10.78 8.62 1.60
C ARG A 25 11.75 9.80 1.74
N GLN A 26 13.06 9.55 1.70
CA GLN A 26 14.05 10.64 1.74
C GLN A 26 14.11 11.44 0.44
N LEU A 27 13.75 10.82 -0.69
CA LEU A 27 13.88 11.40 -2.03
C LEU A 27 12.56 11.80 -2.67
N VAL A 28 11.41 11.55 -2.03
CA VAL A 28 10.07 11.70 -2.60
C VAL A 28 9.80 13.08 -3.22
N ASP A 29 10.33 14.13 -2.60
CA ASP A 29 10.15 15.52 -3.05
C ASP A 29 11.28 16.00 -3.98
N THR A 30 12.14 15.08 -4.45
CA THR A 30 13.26 15.36 -5.35
C THR A 30 13.03 14.76 -6.74
N LYS A 31 13.68 15.31 -7.76
CA LYS A 31 13.56 14.84 -9.15
C LYS A 31 14.62 13.80 -9.55
N HIS A 32 15.36 13.26 -8.57
CA HIS A 32 16.43 12.30 -8.87
C HIS A 32 15.84 11.02 -9.47
N PRO A 33 16.50 10.42 -10.48
CA PRO A 33 16.27 9.04 -10.85
C PRO A 33 16.70 8.11 -9.71
N LEU A 34 15.87 7.14 -9.37
CA LEU A 34 16.17 6.08 -8.41
C LEU A 34 16.20 4.72 -9.13
N GLY A 35 17.37 4.12 -9.17
CA GLY A 35 17.56 2.71 -9.53
C GLY A 35 17.34 1.81 -8.31
N ILE A 36 16.68 0.67 -8.50
CA ILE A 36 16.39 -0.29 -7.43
C ILE A 36 17.04 -1.64 -7.77
N ILE A 37 17.85 -2.16 -6.84
CA ILE A 37 18.40 -3.51 -6.87
C ILE A 37 17.81 -4.25 -5.66
N SER A 38 16.75 -5.02 -5.90
CA SER A 38 16.02 -5.69 -4.83
C SER A 38 16.78 -6.92 -4.32
N MET A 39 17.17 -6.90 -3.04
CA MET A 39 17.96 -7.94 -2.38
C MET A 39 17.28 -8.51 -1.13
N GLY A 40 16.03 -8.15 -0.86
CA GLY A 40 15.24 -8.70 0.25
C GLY A 40 14.51 -9.99 -0.12
N THR A 41 13.74 -10.51 0.84
CA THR A 41 12.97 -11.76 0.68
C THR A 41 11.74 -11.57 -0.21
N PHE A 42 10.92 -10.55 0.06
CA PHE A 42 9.63 -10.38 -0.61
C PHE A 42 9.67 -9.37 -1.76
N ASN A 43 10.37 -8.24 -1.59
CA ASN A 43 10.57 -7.23 -2.62
C ASN A 43 9.26 -6.81 -3.30
N ASN A 44 8.18 -6.65 -2.52
CA ASN A 44 6.83 -6.39 -3.02
C ASN A 44 6.78 -5.15 -3.91
N PHE A 45 7.48 -4.08 -3.51
CA PHE A 45 7.49 -2.83 -4.26
C PHE A 45 8.18 -2.99 -5.61
N ALA A 46 9.38 -3.59 -5.62
CA ALA A 46 10.13 -3.84 -6.85
C ALA A 46 9.37 -4.79 -7.79
N ARG A 47 8.77 -5.86 -7.26
CA ARG A 47 7.94 -6.79 -8.03
C ARG A 47 6.69 -6.13 -8.61
N SER A 48 6.05 -5.24 -7.86
CA SER A 48 4.89 -4.48 -8.35
C SER A 48 5.23 -3.52 -9.48
N LEU A 49 6.49 -3.09 -9.57
CA LEU A 49 7.05 -2.30 -10.68
C LEU A 49 7.68 -3.17 -11.78
N HIS A 50 7.46 -4.49 -11.73
CA HIS A 50 7.94 -5.48 -12.69
C HIS A 50 9.48 -5.46 -12.84
N LEU A 51 10.19 -5.05 -11.78
CA LEU A 51 11.64 -5.06 -11.77
C LEU A 51 12.17 -6.50 -11.68
N PRO A 52 13.30 -6.78 -12.37
CA PRO A 52 13.88 -8.11 -12.36
C PRO A 52 14.43 -8.48 -10.97
N THR A 53 14.41 -9.77 -10.67
CA THR A 53 14.79 -10.31 -9.36
C THR A 53 16.29 -10.62 -9.23
N THR A 54 17.03 -10.69 -10.33
CA THR A 54 18.48 -10.92 -10.31
C THR A 54 19.25 -9.60 -10.30
N VAL A 55 20.35 -9.55 -9.55
CA VAL A 55 21.19 -8.35 -9.42
C VAL A 55 21.68 -7.87 -10.79
N ASP A 56 22.18 -8.77 -11.64
CA ASP A 56 22.70 -8.40 -12.97
C ASP A 56 21.61 -7.79 -13.86
N ALA A 57 20.39 -8.33 -13.82
CA ALA A 57 19.28 -7.78 -14.57
C ALA A 57 18.83 -6.43 -14.02
N ALA A 58 18.80 -6.25 -12.69
CA ALA A 58 18.51 -4.97 -12.06
C ALA A 58 19.55 -3.91 -12.43
N ILE A 59 20.85 -4.26 -12.43
CA ILE A 59 21.93 -3.38 -12.90
C ILE A 59 21.71 -2.99 -14.37
N ARG A 60 21.29 -3.92 -15.24
CA ARG A 60 20.94 -3.58 -16.63
C ARG A 60 19.81 -2.57 -16.69
N VAL A 61 18.75 -2.73 -15.89
CA VAL A 61 17.67 -1.75 -15.80
C VAL A 61 18.17 -0.39 -15.34
N VAL A 62 18.99 -0.33 -14.29
CA VAL A 62 19.57 0.94 -13.81
C VAL A 62 20.39 1.65 -14.90
N ARG A 63 21.11 0.88 -15.74
CA ARG A 63 21.95 1.44 -16.81
C ARG A 63 21.20 1.82 -18.07
N GLN A 64 20.15 1.09 -18.45
CA GLN A 64 19.52 1.16 -19.78
C GLN A 64 18.04 1.57 -19.76
N GLY A 65 17.42 1.49 -18.59
CA GLY A 65 16.03 1.83 -18.35
C GLY A 65 15.77 3.34 -18.43
N LYS A 66 14.52 3.72 -18.14
CA LYS A 66 14.09 5.11 -18.19
C LYS A 66 13.47 5.54 -16.84
N PRO A 67 13.77 6.76 -16.36
CA PRO A 67 13.11 7.28 -15.16
C PRO A 67 11.64 7.58 -15.42
N HIS A 68 10.75 6.90 -14.71
CA HIS A 68 9.30 7.09 -14.76
C HIS A 68 8.78 7.61 -13.41
N PRO A 69 7.89 8.62 -13.40
CA PRO A 69 7.22 9.01 -12.18
C PRO A 69 6.29 7.87 -11.73
N ILE A 70 6.16 7.71 -10.41
CA ILE A 70 5.30 6.71 -9.80
C ILE A 70 4.30 7.39 -8.88
N THR A 71 3.17 6.74 -8.66
CA THR A 71 2.18 7.13 -7.68
C THR A 71 2.54 6.54 -6.32
N LEU A 72 2.60 7.40 -5.31
CA LEU A 72 2.80 7.02 -3.92
C LEU A 72 1.53 7.31 -3.12
N GLY A 73 1.27 6.47 -2.14
CA GLY A 73 0.21 6.74 -1.18
C GLY A 73 0.68 7.71 -0.10
N ARG A 74 -0.20 8.59 0.37
CA ARG A 74 0.01 9.34 1.62
C ARG A 74 -1.15 9.15 2.58
N VAL A 75 -0.83 9.05 3.86
CA VAL A 75 -1.80 9.13 4.95
C VAL A 75 -1.39 10.23 5.92
N ASN A 76 -2.23 11.25 6.07
CA ASN A 76 -1.95 12.41 6.92
C ASN A 76 -0.56 13.05 6.62
N GLY A 77 -0.17 13.09 5.35
CA GLY A 77 1.13 13.60 4.89
C GLY A 77 2.26 12.58 4.87
N THR A 78 2.14 11.46 5.58
CA THR A 78 3.17 10.41 5.62
C THR A 78 3.06 9.47 4.42
N VAL A 79 4.17 9.31 3.70
CA VAL A 79 4.27 8.46 2.50
C VAL A 79 4.27 6.97 2.85
N PHE A 80 3.54 6.20 2.03
CA PHE A 80 3.59 4.74 1.98
C PHE A 80 3.70 4.24 0.55
N LEU A 81 4.40 3.12 0.39
CA LEU A 81 4.72 2.51 -0.89
C LEU A 81 3.80 1.33 -1.19
N GLU A 82 3.51 0.49 -0.19
CA GLU A 82 2.76 -0.75 -0.36
C GLU A 82 1.29 -0.58 0.03
N ALA A 83 1.04 -0.29 1.30
CA ALA A 83 -0.31 -0.12 1.79
C ALA A 83 -0.39 0.68 3.10
N ALA A 84 -1.55 1.30 3.27
CA ALA A 84 -2.01 1.80 4.56
C ALA A 84 -3.28 1.09 4.98
N ALA A 85 -3.59 1.13 6.27
CA ALA A 85 -4.80 0.52 6.78
C ALA A 85 -5.28 1.13 8.08
N ILE A 86 -6.59 1.01 8.29
CA ILE A 86 -7.28 1.45 9.49
C ILE A 86 -7.90 0.22 10.16
N GLY A 87 -7.63 0.05 11.46
CA GLY A 87 -8.14 -1.08 12.25
C GLY A 87 -7.18 -2.27 12.28
N LEU A 88 -7.67 -3.43 11.87
CA LEU A 88 -6.98 -4.72 12.00
C LEU A 88 -5.91 -4.95 10.90
N PHE A 89 -4.86 -4.15 10.84
CA PHE A 89 -3.80 -4.34 9.83
C PHE A 89 -2.71 -5.31 10.30
N GLY A 90 -2.06 -5.01 11.43
CA GLY A 90 -0.90 -5.79 11.90
C GLY A 90 -1.22 -7.26 12.20
N ALA A 91 -2.46 -7.57 12.61
CA ALA A 91 -2.87 -8.96 12.81
C ALA A 91 -3.10 -9.70 11.49
N THR A 92 -3.56 -9.01 10.44
CA THR A 92 -3.75 -9.61 9.11
C THR A 92 -2.42 -9.89 8.42
N ILE A 93 -1.47 -8.96 8.49
CA ILE A 93 -0.10 -9.20 8.00
C ILE A 93 0.55 -10.37 8.76
N ALA A 94 0.52 -10.33 10.10
CA ALA A 94 1.10 -11.39 10.92
C ALA A 94 0.46 -12.76 10.68
N ALA A 95 -0.84 -12.82 10.39
CA ALA A 95 -1.51 -14.07 10.03
C ALA A 95 -1.02 -14.60 8.68
N GLY A 96 -0.88 -13.73 7.68
CA GLY A 96 -0.38 -14.08 6.36
C GLY A 96 1.05 -14.62 6.40
N ASP A 97 1.93 -13.92 7.12
CA ASP A 97 3.33 -14.32 7.29
C ASP A 97 3.42 -15.68 8.00
N ALA A 98 2.71 -15.86 9.11
CA ALA A 98 2.71 -17.12 9.85
C ALA A 98 2.14 -18.31 9.06
N ALA A 99 1.13 -18.08 8.21
CA ALA A 99 0.57 -19.13 7.35
C ALA A 99 1.58 -19.61 6.32
N LYS A 100 2.34 -18.70 5.72
CA LYS A 100 3.35 -19.03 4.69
C LYS A 100 4.57 -19.74 5.30
N ASP A 101 4.99 -19.34 6.49
CA ASP A 101 6.10 -19.96 7.20
C ASP A 101 5.72 -21.26 7.93
N ARG A 102 4.48 -21.76 7.75
CA ARG A 102 3.90 -22.92 8.45
C ARG A 102 4.01 -22.80 9.99
N ALA A 103 4.05 -21.57 10.49
CA ALA A 103 4.16 -21.25 11.91
C ALA A 103 2.79 -21.31 12.59
N PHE A 104 2.29 -22.52 12.80
CA PHE A 104 0.90 -22.79 13.25
C PHE A 104 0.48 -22.02 14.52
N GLY A 105 1.39 -21.85 15.49
CA GLY A 105 1.11 -21.10 16.72
C GLY A 105 0.97 -19.58 16.52
N ALA A 106 1.79 -19.00 15.65
CA ALA A 106 1.69 -17.58 15.29
C ALA A 106 0.43 -17.32 14.44
N PHE A 107 0.09 -18.25 13.55
CA PHE A 107 -1.16 -18.21 12.78
C PHE A 107 -2.38 -18.25 13.69
N ALA A 108 -2.44 -19.19 14.65
CA ALA A 108 -3.56 -19.29 15.60
C ALA A 108 -3.72 -18.01 16.45
N THR A 109 -2.60 -17.40 16.86
CA THR A 109 -2.60 -16.15 17.63
C THR A 109 -3.14 -14.98 16.80
N ALA A 110 -2.70 -14.87 15.54
CA ALA A 110 -3.15 -13.84 14.63
C ALA A 110 -4.64 -14.03 14.26
N ALA A 111 -5.05 -15.26 13.95
CA ALA A 111 -6.45 -15.62 13.70
C ALA A 111 -7.36 -15.30 14.89
N ARG A 112 -6.92 -15.58 16.12
CA ARG A 112 -7.68 -15.20 17.34
C ARG A 112 -7.81 -13.68 17.49
N LYS A 113 -6.76 -12.91 17.17
CA LYS A 113 -6.83 -11.45 17.13
C LYS A 113 -7.79 -10.95 16.06
N MET A 114 -7.91 -11.65 14.93
CA MET A 114 -8.90 -11.32 13.90
C MET A 114 -10.32 -11.62 14.40
N LEU A 115 -10.58 -12.80 14.97
CA LEU A 115 -11.90 -13.17 15.50
C LEU A 115 -12.39 -12.25 16.63
N THR A 116 -11.48 -11.70 17.43
CA THR A 116 -11.82 -10.79 18.55
C THR A 116 -11.81 -9.30 18.15
N ALA A 117 -11.49 -8.98 16.89
CA ALA A 117 -11.42 -7.60 16.46
C ALA A 117 -12.80 -6.95 16.43
N LYS A 118 -12.92 -5.84 17.16
CA LYS A 118 -14.16 -5.08 17.25
C LYS A 118 -14.41 -4.34 15.94
N ARG A 119 -15.65 -4.39 15.46
CA ARG A 119 -16.11 -3.56 14.35
C ARG A 119 -16.12 -2.09 14.77
N PHE A 120 -15.78 -1.21 13.85
CA PHE A 120 -15.93 0.24 14.00
C PHE A 120 -16.83 0.77 12.89
N ARG A 121 -17.56 1.85 13.18
CA ARG A 121 -18.27 2.60 12.14
C ARG A 121 -17.28 3.50 11.43
N TYR A 122 -17.38 3.60 10.11
CA TYR A 122 -16.57 4.49 9.30
C TYR A 122 -17.45 5.39 8.42
N GLU A 123 -16.95 6.57 8.11
CA GLU A 123 -17.51 7.46 7.09
C GLU A 123 -16.39 7.90 6.16
N LEU A 124 -16.68 7.92 4.87
CA LEU A 124 -15.81 8.32 3.77
C LEU A 124 -16.37 9.61 3.15
N THR A 125 -15.47 10.55 2.85
CA THR A 125 -15.78 11.72 2.02
C THR A 125 -14.65 11.98 1.03
N GLY A 126 -14.94 12.59 -0.12
CA GLY A 126 -13.99 12.77 -1.22
C GLY A 126 -14.46 12.05 -2.48
N ASP A 127 -13.56 11.34 -3.15
CA ASP A 127 -13.88 10.58 -4.37
C ASP A 127 -14.88 9.45 -4.10
N LEU A 128 -14.77 8.85 -2.91
CA LEU A 128 -15.72 7.90 -2.36
C LEU A 128 -16.48 8.56 -1.21
N THR A 129 -17.80 8.48 -1.25
CA THR A 129 -18.68 8.98 -0.19
C THR A 129 -19.56 7.87 0.31
N GLY A 130 -19.75 7.77 1.63
CA GLY A 130 -20.59 6.73 2.22
C GLY A 130 -20.07 6.31 3.60
N GLY A 131 -20.72 5.33 4.21
CA GLY A 131 -20.29 4.84 5.52
C GLY A 131 -20.88 3.49 5.84
N GLY A 132 -20.33 2.84 6.86
CA GLY A 132 -20.72 1.49 7.24
C GLY A 132 -19.99 1.01 8.47
N SER A 133 -19.92 -0.31 8.64
CA SER A 133 -19.25 -0.97 9.76
C SER A 133 -18.23 -1.98 9.26
N ALA A 134 -16.96 -1.80 9.63
CA ALA A 134 -15.84 -2.62 9.17
C ALA A 134 -14.95 -3.08 10.34
N MET A 135 -14.17 -4.14 10.13
CA MET A 135 -13.07 -4.57 10.99
C MET A 135 -11.73 -3.99 10.53
N SER A 136 -11.57 -3.79 9.23
CA SER A 136 -10.47 -3.04 8.65
C SER A 136 -10.84 -2.38 7.33
N LEU A 137 -10.14 -1.28 7.06
CA LEU A 137 -10.07 -0.64 5.75
C LEU A 137 -8.61 -0.74 5.30
N VAL A 138 -8.36 -1.21 4.09
CA VAL A 138 -7.01 -1.35 3.52
C VAL A 138 -6.92 -0.51 2.26
N PHE A 139 -5.88 0.31 2.15
CA PHE A 139 -5.60 1.20 1.04
C PHE A 139 -4.32 0.72 0.36
N ALA A 140 -4.46 0.07 -0.79
CA ALA A 140 -3.40 -0.61 -1.51
C ALA A 140 -2.77 0.28 -2.60
N ASN A 141 -1.45 0.20 -2.74
CA ASN A 141 -0.69 0.77 -3.84
C ASN A 141 0.12 -0.28 -4.63
N THR A 142 0.33 -1.47 -4.07
CA THR A 142 1.04 -2.60 -4.69
C THR A 142 0.15 -3.81 -4.87
N LYS A 143 0.56 -4.72 -5.77
CA LYS A 143 -0.17 -5.97 -6.04
C LYS A 143 -0.23 -6.89 -4.83
N SER A 144 0.84 -6.88 -4.05
CA SER A 144 0.99 -7.68 -2.85
C SER A 144 1.53 -6.87 -1.69
N ILE A 145 1.22 -7.33 -0.47
CA ILE A 145 1.72 -6.78 0.79
C ILE A 145 2.29 -7.89 1.68
N GLY A 146 3.20 -7.53 2.60
CA GLY A 146 3.78 -8.47 3.58
C GLY A 146 4.51 -9.62 2.90
N SER A 147 4.25 -10.86 3.32
CA SER A 147 4.80 -12.07 2.72
C SER A 147 4.30 -12.41 1.31
N GLN A 148 4.06 -11.44 0.43
CA GLN A 148 3.41 -11.59 -0.90
C GLN A 148 1.95 -12.02 -0.83
N MET A 149 1.18 -11.50 0.13
CA MET A 149 -0.26 -11.72 0.13
C MET A 149 -0.87 -10.93 -1.03
N PRO A 150 -1.57 -11.56 -2.00
CA PRO A 150 -2.21 -10.85 -3.08
C PRO A 150 -3.30 -9.94 -2.50
N LEU A 151 -3.27 -8.67 -2.90
CA LEU A 151 -4.19 -7.66 -2.42
C LEU A 151 -4.91 -6.95 -3.55
N SER A 152 -4.25 -6.77 -4.69
CA SER A 152 -4.72 -5.96 -5.81
C SER A 152 -3.98 -6.37 -7.09
N ASP A 153 -4.52 -6.01 -8.26
CA ASP A 153 -3.78 -6.06 -9.52
C ASP A 153 -3.08 -4.73 -9.85
N LYS A 154 -3.24 -3.71 -9.00
CA LYS A 154 -2.66 -2.36 -9.14
C LYS A 154 -1.14 -2.37 -9.00
N THR A 155 -0.51 -1.49 -9.77
CA THR A 155 0.89 -1.12 -9.62
C THR A 155 1.05 0.34 -9.18
N PRO A 156 2.20 0.73 -8.62
CA PRO A 156 2.51 2.14 -8.38
C PRO A 156 2.58 2.99 -9.67
N GLU A 157 2.50 2.40 -10.87
CA GLU A 157 2.37 3.15 -12.12
C GLU A 157 0.95 3.72 -12.31
N ASP A 158 -0.07 3.10 -11.69
CA ASP A 158 -1.46 3.55 -11.81
C ASP A 158 -1.74 4.83 -10.97
N PRO A 159 -2.55 5.78 -11.48
CA PRO A 159 -2.73 7.10 -10.87
C PRO A 159 -3.82 7.17 -9.78
N TYR A 160 -4.11 6.04 -9.12
CA TYR A 160 -5.15 5.91 -8.08
C TYR A 160 -4.70 4.88 -7.03
N LEU A 161 -5.27 4.88 -5.84
CA LEU A 161 -5.16 3.80 -4.86
C LEU A 161 -6.42 2.93 -4.89
N GLU A 162 -6.35 1.74 -4.30
CA GLU A 162 -7.52 0.86 -4.14
C GLU A 162 -7.88 0.68 -2.67
N LEU A 163 -9.16 0.82 -2.35
CA LEU A 163 -9.73 0.60 -1.03
C LEU A 163 -10.41 -0.77 -0.98
N SER A 164 -9.97 -1.63 -0.05
CA SER A 164 -10.67 -2.84 0.36
C SER A 164 -11.35 -2.63 1.72
N ILE A 165 -12.60 -3.06 1.83
CA ILE A 165 -13.39 -2.94 3.06
C ILE A 165 -13.66 -4.35 3.60
N HIS A 166 -13.09 -4.67 4.77
CA HIS A 166 -13.29 -5.96 5.40
C HIS A 166 -14.33 -5.81 6.51
N ALA A 167 -15.58 -6.13 6.20
CA ALA A 167 -16.61 -6.41 7.20
C ALA A 167 -16.41 -7.85 7.71
N GLY A 168 -16.76 -8.13 8.98
CA GLY A 168 -16.77 -9.51 9.49
C GLY A 168 -17.73 -10.41 8.70
N ALA A 169 -17.89 -11.67 9.13
CA ALA A 169 -18.50 -12.78 8.38
C ALA A 169 -19.87 -12.53 7.67
N SER A 170 -20.61 -11.45 7.93
CA SER A 170 -21.81 -11.09 7.17
C SER A 170 -21.53 -10.07 6.06
N ARG A 171 -21.60 -10.53 4.80
CA ARG A 171 -21.52 -9.73 3.57
C ARG A 171 -22.61 -8.64 3.45
N THR A 172 -23.65 -8.69 4.28
CA THR A 172 -24.88 -7.89 4.17
C THR A 172 -24.79 -6.47 4.75
N ASP A 173 -23.79 -6.16 5.58
CA ASP A 173 -23.63 -4.82 6.18
C ASP A 173 -22.88 -3.81 5.29
N ILE A 174 -22.38 -4.26 4.13
CA ILE A 174 -21.47 -3.48 3.26
C ILE A 174 -22.21 -2.37 2.50
N VAL A 175 -23.54 -2.42 2.40
CA VAL A 175 -24.29 -1.54 1.50
C VAL A 175 -25.32 -0.68 2.25
N LYS A 176 -24.85 0.43 2.82
CA LYS A 176 -25.59 1.69 2.71
C LYS A 176 -24.71 2.72 2.02
N ARG A 177 -24.67 2.58 0.70
CA ARG A 177 -24.31 3.59 -0.31
C ARG A 177 -22.89 4.16 -0.19
N VAL A 178 -21.89 3.40 -0.65
CA VAL A 178 -20.72 4.05 -1.26
C VAL A 178 -21.20 4.65 -2.58
N LEU A 179 -21.63 5.91 -2.57
CA LEU A 179 -21.95 6.65 -3.78
C LEU A 179 -20.62 7.09 -4.39
N ALA A 180 -20.08 6.26 -5.29
CA ALA A 180 -18.96 6.64 -6.12
C ALA A 180 -19.45 7.75 -7.06
N ARG A 181 -18.87 8.95 -6.95
CA ARG A 181 -19.14 10.03 -7.92
C ARG A 181 -18.43 9.84 -9.27
N ALA A 182 -17.77 8.69 -9.46
CA ALA A 182 -17.20 8.28 -10.73
C ALA A 182 -17.23 6.75 -10.81
N VAL A 183 -18.28 6.20 -11.42
CA VAL A 183 -18.21 4.85 -11.99
C VAL A 183 -17.20 4.92 -13.13
N LEU A 184 -15.94 4.58 -12.85
CA LEU A 184 -14.97 4.24 -13.88
C LEU A 184 -14.38 2.88 -13.53
N ALA A 185 -14.87 1.89 -14.29
CA ALA A 185 -14.52 0.47 -14.34
C ALA A 185 -15.05 -0.42 -13.21
N LYS A 186 -16.26 -0.96 -13.45
CA LYS A 186 -16.55 -2.37 -13.14
C LYS A 186 -15.56 -3.23 -13.92
N GLU A 187 -14.80 -4.09 -13.25
CA GLU A 187 -14.60 -5.52 -13.56
C GLU A 187 -13.49 -6.12 -12.69
N GLY A 188 -13.73 -7.32 -12.17
CA GLY A 188 -12.85 -8.07 -11.27
C GLY A 188 -13.63 -9.06 -10.41
N GLU A 189 -14.31 -10.03 -11.04
CA GLU A 189 -14.77 -11.23 -10.33
C GLU A 189 -13.58 -12.18 -10.14
N ALA A 190 -13.09 -12.31 -8.90
CA ALA A 190 -12.77 -13.60 -8.26
C ALA A 190 -12.13 -13.36 -6.87
N GLY A 191 -12.86 -13.68 -5.81
CA GLY A 191 -12.26 -14.23 -4.59
C GLY A 191 -12.02 -13.33 -3.37
N LEU A 192 -11.73 -12.02 -3.50
CA LEU A 192 -11.26 -11.24 -2.34
C LEU A 192 -11.83 -9.81 -2.29
N GLY A 193 -13.06 -9.66 -1.77
CA GLY A 193 -13.65 -8.35 -1.42
C GLY A 193 -13.99 -7.44 -2.61
N GLN A 194 -14.81 -6.41 -2.38
CA GLN A 194 -15.03 -5.33 -3.37
C GLN A 194 -13.90 -4.30 -3.22
N MET A 195 -13.17 -4.03 -4.30
CA MET A 195 -12.12 -3.00 -4.38
C MET A 195 -12.68 -1.71 -4.97
N PHE A 196 -12.37 -0.56 -4.37
CA PHE A 196 -12.82 0.75 -4.84
C PHE A 196 -11.63 1.64 -5.18
N ARG A 197 -11.57 2.14 -6.42
CA ARG A 197 -10.50 3.04 -6.87
C ARG A 197 -10.76 4.48 -6.42
N PHE A 198 -9.71 5.17 -5.97
CA PHE A 198 -9.81 6.57 -5.55
C PHE A 198 -8.46 7.29 -5.64
N ARG A 199 -8.47 8.62 -5.71
CA ARG A 199 -7.28 9.46 -5.58
C ARG A 199 -7.22 10.19 -4.25
N LYS A 200 -8.36 10.60 -3.70
CA LYS A 200 -8.41 11.28 -2.41
C LYS A 200 -9.68 10.95 -1.65
N ILE A 201 -9.50 10.50 -0.40
CA ILE A 201 -10.59 10.28 0.54
C ILE A 201 -10.19 10.73 1.94
N GLN A 202 -11.18 11.18 2.70
CA GLN A 202 -11.10 11.38 4.13
C GLN A 202 -11.89 10.29 4.83
N VAL A 203 -11.33 9.79 5.92
CA VAL A 203 -11.90 8.69 6.69
C VAL A 203 -12.03 9.11 8.14
N THR A 204 -13.25 9.06 8.67
CA THR A 204 -13.53 9.19 10.10
C THR A 204 -14.04 7.86 10.62
N THR A 205 -13.81 7.57 11.91
CA THR A 205 -14.35 6.35 12.53
C THR A 205 -14.87 6.59 13.94
N LYS A 206 -15.82 5.76 14.35
CA LYS A 206 -16.35 5.70 15.73
C LYS A 206 -16.33 4.25 16.22
N PRO A 207 -15.56 3.92 17.29
CA PRO A 207 -14.55 4.76 17.92
C PRO A 207 -13.36 5.08 16.98
N ARG A 208 -12.46 5.98 17.40
CA ARG A 208 -11.24 6.27 16.65
C ARG A 208 -10.41 4.99 16.49
N ALA A 209 -10.07 4.64 15.25
CA ALA A 209 -9.38 3.41 14.91
C ALA A 209 -7.91 3.69 14.61
N ARG A 210 -7.04 2.69 14.82
CA ARG A 210 -5.59 2.82 14.60
C ARG A 210 -5.26 2.89 13.11
N ILE A 211 -4.36 3.79 12.74
CA ILE A 211 -3.82 3.95 11.39
C ILE A 211 -2.43 3.31 11.32
N TYR A 212 -2.20 2.52 10.27
CA TYR A 212 -0.92 1.94 9.93
C TYR A 212 -0.56 2.25 8.48
N ALA A 213 0.74 2.35 8.17
CA ALA A 213 1.26 2.49 6.82
C ALA A 213 2.65 1.82 6.70
N ASP A 214 2.85 0.94 5.72
CA ASP A 214 4.07 0.12 5.52
C ASP A 214 4.67 -0.41 6.85
N ASN A 215 3.83 -0.99 7.70
CA ASN A 215 4.15 -1.54 9.02
C ASN A 215 4.39 -0.54 10.17
N PHE A 216 4.34 0.76 9.91
CA PHE A 216 4.44 1.79 10.95
C PHE A 216 3.07 2.21 11.47
N ARG A 217 2.92 2.33 12.79
CA ARG A 217 1.71 2.92 13.40
C ARG A 217 1.81 4.44 13.35
N LEU A 218 0.87 5.08 12.67
CA LEU A 218 0.87 6.54 12.48
C LEU A 218 -0.02 7.29 13.48
N GLY A 219 -1.01 6.63 14.09
CA GLY A 219 -1.89 7.28 15.05
C GLY A 219 -3.30 6.70 15.06
N LEU A 220 -4.29 7.58 15.22
CA LEU A 220 -5.72 7.26 15.20
C LEU A 220 -6.44 8.16 14.19
N THR A 221 -7.54 7.68 13.63
CA THR A 221 -8.44 8.47 12.75
C THR A 221 -8.86 9.79 13.38
N PRO A 222 -9.19 10.85 12.62
CA PRO A 222 -9.41 10.88 11.17
C PRO A 222 -8.14 10.69 10.33
N ALA A 223 -8.31 10.26 9.08
CA ALA A 223 -7.23 10.02 8.14
C ALA A 223 -7.55 10.63 6.76
N SER A 224 -6.62 11.38 6.20
CA SER A 224 -6.60 11.81 4.81
C SER A 224 -5.72 10.87 4.00
N ILE A 225 -6.31 10.12 3.07
CA ILE A 225 -5.58 9.21 2.19
C ILE A 225 -5.58 9.78 0.77
N THR A 226 -4.38 9.92 0.18
CA THR A 226 -4.19 10.45 -1.18
C THR A 226 -3.27 9.55 -2.01
N ALA A 227 -3.58 9.46 -3.30
CA ALA A 227 -2.72 8.95 -4.37
C ALA A 227 -2.02 10.15 -5.01
N GLU A 228 -0.70 10.22 -4.90
CA GLU A 228 0.07 11.37 -5.37
C GLU A 228 1.17 10.95 -6.32
N LEU A 229 1.22 11.59 -7.49
CA LEU A 229 2.32 11.40 -8.42
C LEU A 229 3.58 12.01 -7.82
N SER A 230 4.60 11.18 -7.63
CA SER A 230 5.86 11.56 -7.02
C SER A 230 6.73 12.40 -7.96
N ALA A 231 7.48 13.35 -7.39
CA ALA A 231 8.56 14.01 -8.12
C ALA A 231 9.74 13.06 -8.39
N LEU A 232 9.95 12.10 -7.48
CA LEU A 232 10.92 11.03 -7.62
C LEU A 232 10.54 10.15 -8.81
N LYS A 233 11.55 9.77 -9.60
CA LYS A 233 11.36 8.88 -10.74
C LYS A 233 12.07 7.57 -10.49
N ILE A 234 11.38 6.45 -10.66
CA ILE A 234 12.01 5.13 -10.60
C ILE A 234 12.52 4.76 -11.99
N ILE A 235 13.73 4.22 -12.08
CA ILE A 235 14.25 3.69 -13.35
C ILE A 235 13.60 2.33 -13.60
N LEU A 236 12.77 2.26 -14.63
CA LEU A 236 12.06 1.05 -15.05
C LEU A 236 12.64 0.50 -16.36
N PRO A 237 12.42 -0.80 -16.68
CA PRO A 237 12.73 -1.36 -17.99
C PRO A 237 12.07 -0.56 -19.13
N ARG A 238 12.60 -0.71 -20.34
CA ARG A 238 12.00 -0.11 -21.54
C ARG A 238 10.81 -0.91 -22.04
#